data_AF-A0A182TPW6-F1
#
_entry.id   AF-A0A182TPW6-F1
#
_cell.length_a   1.000
_cell.length_b   1.000
_cell.length_c   1.000
_cell.angle_alpha   90.00
_cell.angle_beta   90.00
_cell.angle_gamma   90.00
#
_symmetry.space_group_name_H-M   'P 1'
#
loop_
_entity.id
_entity.type
_entity.pdbx_description
1 polymer ?
#
loop_
_entity_poly.entity_id
_entity_poly.type
_entity_poly.pdbx_seq_one_letter_code
_entity_poly.pdbx_strand_id
1 'polypeptide(L)'
;MQLTPRSVHLVHLLLAATTLISPSWGTHQSQQLAVQALSPDDTLFAHLRCFELFASGQQSRDRGADAADWLGGNRERYLHRVERTPAFVNILGTQYNAYKQWMTLSEEDVDDFIHEVNNVGALNSSNDEKVYDALKLLFTNHSSSFFQLFLRDPTSLSVRKPNQTVVQFCELQMAAELWDDICLIRAYQISNHTEAMERHIACIFRGFQYLDAISSIDVKEIARDYELTGTLDEASKNSIEECARNASEKDDIPKRSLAMYSCLLDGSHSEVFKKAFDFREVRSGNLTFLVQNLPYDRDQVRQQILALDKEHCNEQQPLAGRFIED
;
A
#
# COMPACT_ATOMS: atom_id res chain seq x y z
N MET A 1 37.04 2.10 -19.29
CA MET A 1 36.52 1.77 -17.94
C MET A 1 35.25 2.59 -17.80
N GLN A 2 34.11 1.99 -18.16
CA GLN A 2 32.86 2.70 -18.42
C GLN A 2 32.09 2.94 -17.11
N LEU A 3 31.80 4.22 -16.85
CA LEU A 3 30.82 4.68 -15.87
C LEU A 3 29.39 4.54 -16.43
N THR A 4 28.40 4.70 -15.53
CA THR A 4 26.96 5.01 -15.70
C THR A 4 26.00 3.92 -15.11
N PRO A 5 24.75 4.25 -14.72
CA PRO A 5 24.40 4.86 -13.40
C PRO A 5 23.03 4.38 -12.85
N ARG A 6 22.84 4.00 -11.58
CA ARG A 6 21.48 3.63 -11.10
C ARG A 6 21.19 4.06 -9.67
N SER A 7 20.60 5.24 -9.55
CA SER A 7 19.79 5.71 -8.42
C SER A 7 18.48 6.18 -9.07
N VAL A 8 17.30 6.12 -8.43
CA VAL A 8 16.06 6.93 -8.65
C VAL A 8 15.19 6.63 -7.37
N HIS A 9 14.17 7.40 -6.92
CA HIS A 9 12.73 7.03 -7.07
C HIS A 9 11.70 7.45 -5.95
N LEU A 10 12.01 8.19 -4.88
CA LEU A 10 11.17 8.49 -3.70
C LEU A 10 9.97 9.44 -3.94
N VAL A 11 10.00 10.43 -4.84
CA VAL A 11 8.80 11.27 -5.13
C VAL A 11 8.31 11.09 -6.55
N HIS A 12 8.92 10.19 -7.33
CA HIS A 12 8.06 9.46 -8.26
C HIS A 12 6.91 8.77 -7.52
N LEU A 13 6.96 8.57 -6.18
CA LEU A 13 5.97 7.84 -5.39
C LEU A 13 4.89 8.63 -4.66
N LEU A 14 5.13 9.85 -4.17
CA LEU A 14 4.02 10.72 -3.75
C LEU A 14 3.19 11.18 -4.95
N LEU A 15 3.84 11.17 -6.12
CA LEU A 15 3.21 11.43 -7.39
C LEU A 15 2.67 10.18 -8.05
N ALA A 16 3.29 9.01 -7.92
CA ALA A 16 2.69 7.75 -8.37
C ALA A 16 1.54 7.27 -7.49
N ALA A 17 1.53 7.62 -6.20
CA ALA A 17 0.32 7.60 -5.39
C ALA A 17 -0.75 8.60 -5.90
N THR A 18 -0.45 9.39 -6.93
CA THR A 18 -1.43 10.12 -7.77
C THR A 18 -1.42 9.72 -9.27
N THR A 19 -0.41 8.99 -9.80
CA THR A 19 -0.20 8.70 -11.24
C THR A 19 0.12 7.25 -11.64
N LEU A 20 0.53 6.34 -10.74
CA LEU A 20 0.42 4.87 -10.96
C LEU A 20 -1.06 4.40 -10.95
N ILE A 21 -1.95 5.37 -10.77
CA ILE A 21 -3.41 5.35 -10.77
C ILE A 21 -3.99 5.67 -12.16
N SER A 22 -3.13 5.87 -13.16
CA SER A 22 -3.56 5.95 -14.55
C SER A 22 -2.71 5.02 -15.40
N PRO A 23 -3.32 4.06 -16.12
CA PRO A 23 -2.60 3.36 -17.16
C PRO A 23 -2.30 4.36 -18.28
N SER A 24 -1.03 4.52 -18.63
CA SER A 24 -0.75 4.95 -19.99
C SER A 24 -1.34 3.89 -20.91
N TRP A 25 -2.34 4.27 -21.71
CA TRP A 25 -2.44 4.08 -23.17
C TRP A 25 -3.79 4.65 -23.63
N GLY A 26 -3.77 5.57 -24.60
CA GLY A 26 -4.95 6.01 -25.34
C GLY A 26 -5.38 7.45 -25.05
N THR A 27 -5.15 8.31 -26.04
CA THR A 27 -5.69 9.67 -26.17
C THR A 27 -7.21 9.73 -25.95
N HIS A 28 -7.68 10.43 -24.89
CA HIS A 28 -8.71 11.49 -24.94
C HIS A 28 -9.12 11.95 -23.53
N GLN A 29 -9.19 13.29 -23.37
CA GLN A 29 -9.78 14.09 -22.27
C GLN A 29 -9.12 14.03 -20.88
N SER A 30 -8.36 15.10 -20.61
CA SER A 30 -7.91 15.54 -19.29
C SER A 30 -9.10 15.92 -18.39
N GLN A 31 -9.65 14.96 -17.67
CA GLN A 31 -10.29 15.27 -16.38
C GLN A 31 -9.17 15.33 -15.34
N GLN A 32 -8.96 16.52 -14.81
CA GLN A 32 -8.01 16.77 -13.75
C GLN A 32 -8.55 16.10 -12.48
N LEU A 33 -8.12 14.86 -12.22
CA LEU A 33 -8.47 14.11 -11.01
C LEU A 33 -8.14 14.97 -9.79
N ALA A 34 -9.13 15.21 -8.93
CA ALA A 34 -8.92 15.93 -7.68
C ALA A 34 -7.92 15.14 -6.83
N VAL A 35 -6.78 15.76 -6.51
CA VAL A 35 -5.76 15.17 -5.64
C VAL A 35 -6.40 15.01 -4.25
N GLN A 36 -6.56 13.77 -3.78
CA GLN A 36 -7.08 13.48 -2.45
C GLN A 36 -5.95 13.40 -1.42
N ALA A 37 -6.23 13.78 -0.18
CA ALA A 37 -5.32 13.59 0.94
C ALA A 37 -5.02 12.10 1.14
N LEU A 38 -3.75 11.75 1.33
CA LEU A 38 -3.29 10.41 1.70
C LEU A 38 -3.55 10.17 3.19
N SER A 39 -4.09 9.00 3.53
CA SER A 39 -4.15 8.55 4.91
C SER A 39 -2.75 8.20 5.44
N PRO A 40 -2.56 8.10 6.77
CA PRO A 40 -1.33 7.58 7.35
C PRO A 40 -0.92 6.20 6.84
N ASP A 41 -1.89 5.31 6.58
CA ASP A 41 -1.63 3.98 6.03
C ASP A 41 -1.25 4.03 4.55
N ASP A 42 -1.91 4.86 3.73
CA ASP A 42 -1.52 5.08 2.32
C ASP A 42 -0.10 5.61 2.23
N THR A 43 0.23 6.52 3.14
CA THR A 43 1.54 7.11 3.22
C THR A 43 2.57 6.09 3.68
N LEU A 44 2.29 5.30 4.72
CA LEU A 44 3.16 4.20 5.16
C LEU A 44 3.39 3.20 4.02
N PHE A 45 2.32 2.78 3.33
CA PHE A 45 2.42 1.88 2.20
C PHE A 45 3.32 2.45 1.11
N ALA A 46 3.10 3.70 0.69
CA ALA A 46 3.89 4.33 -0.36
C ALA A 46 5.39 4.30 -0.01
N HIS A 47 5.74 4.66 1.24
CA HIS A 47 7.13 4.62 1.71
C HIS A 47 7.73 3.20 1.69
N LEU A 48 6.98 2.21 2.20
CA LEU A 48 7.43 0.82 2.21
C LEU A 48 7.58 0.25 0.80
N ARG A 49 6.64 0.56 -0.09
CA ARG A 49 6.69 0.15 -1.50
C ARG A 49 7.90 0.75 -2.20
N CYS A 50 8.25 2.01 -1.91
CA CYS A 50 9.50 2.60 -2.38
C CYS A 50 10.68 1.76 -1.90
N PHE A 51 10.76 1.54 -0.59
CA PHE A 51 11.88 0.82 -0.01
C PHE A 51 12.05 -0.55 -0.65
N GLU A 52 10.96 -1.30 -0.81
CA GLU A 52 10.96 -2.62 -1.43
C GLU A 52 11.50 -2.61 -2.87
N LEU A 53 11.00 -1.70 -3.71
CA LEU A 53 11.40 -1.60 -5.11
C LEU A 53 12.87 -1.18 -5.27
N PHE A 54 13.38 -0.31 -4.41
CA PHE A 54 14.70 0.31 -4.59
C PHE A 54 15.80 -0.34 -3.77
N ALA A 55 15.46 -1.02 -2.68
CA ALA A 55 16.41 -1.87 -1.95
C ALA A 55 16.78 -3.15 -2.74
N SER A 56 16.21 -3.39 -3.92
CA SER A 56 16.44 -4.61 -4.71
C SER A 56 17.71 -4.57 -5.57
N GLY A 57 18.31 -3.39 -5.82
CA GLY A 57 19.33 -3.21 -6.88
C GLY A 57 20.80 -3.40 -6.48
N GLN A 58 21.19 -3.03 -5.26
CA GLN A 58 22.57 -3.19 -4.72
C GLN A 58 22.54 -2.79 -3.23
N GLN A 59 22.42 -3.79 -2.35
CA GLN A 59 22.17 -3.57 -0.93
C GLN A 59 23.45 -3.23 -0.15
N SER A 60 23.32 -2.37 0.87
CA SER A 60 24.24 -2.40 1.99
C SER A 60 24.07 -3.72 2.77
N ARG A 61 25.07 -4.13 3.55
CA ARG A 61 24.93 -5.33 4.41
C ARG A 61 23.89 -5.15 5.52
N ASP A 62 23.41 -3.93 5.75
CA ASP A 62 22.51 -3.58 6.86
C ASP A 62 21.23 -2.89 6.36
N ARG A 63 20.31 -3.70 5.83
CA ARG A 63 19.00 -3.22 5.37
C ARG A 63 18.11 -2.69 6.49
N GLY A 64 18.38 -3.10 7.73
CA GLY A 64 17.66 -2.59 8.90
C GLY A 64 18.02 -1.13 9.15
N ALA A 65 19.30 -0.78 9.07
CA ALA A 65 19.77 0.59 9.12
C ALA A 65 19.25 1.40 7.92
N ASP A 66 19.28 0.84 6.70
CA ASP A 66 18.74 1.52 5.52
C ASP A 66 17.23 1.78 5.70
N ALA A 67 16.44 0.81 6.15
CA ALA A 67 15.01 1.01 6.40
C ALA A 67 14.74 1.99 7.54
N ALA A 68 15.53 1.97 8.62
CA ALA A 68 15.40 2.93 9.71
C ALA A 68 15.73 4.35 9.26
N ASP A 69 16.79 4.54 8.46
CA ASP A 69 17.11 5.81 7.81
C ASP A 69 15.96 6.25 6.88
N TRP A 70 15.33 5.33 6.13
CA TRP A 70 14.19 5.57 5.23
C TRP A 70 12.82 5.72 5.91
N LEU A 71 12.68 5.37 7.19
CA LEU A 71 11.44 5.51 7.96
C LEU A 71 11.50 6.67 8.96
N GLY A 72 12.54 7.51 8.87
CA GLY A 72 12.67 8.75 9.65
C GLY A 72 13.49 8.59 10.94
N GLY A 73 14.18 7.46 11.13
CA GLY A 73 15.12 7.23 12.23
C GLY A 73 16.37 8.10 12.16
N ASN A 74 16.73 8.59 10.97
CA ASN A 74 17.79 9.57 10.76
C ASN A 74 17.38 10.62 9.72
N ARG A 75 16.88 11.76 10.21
CA ARG A 75 16.32 12.85 9.39
C ARG A 75 17.33 13.44 8.38
N GLU A 76 18.63 13.22 8.58
CA GLU A 76 19.71 13.77 7.73
C GLU A 76 19.99 12.96 6.44
N ARG A 77 19.42 11.75 6.28
CA ARG A 77 19.79 10.80 5.20
C ARG A 77 18.65 10.36 4.27
N TYR A 78 17.45 10.90 4.46
CA TYR A 78 16.18 10.30 4.05
C TYR A 78 15.83 10.26 2.53
N LEU A 79 16.64 10.79 1.60
CA LEU A 79 16.15 11.03 0.24
C LEU A 79 16.82 10.24 -0.88
N HIS A 80 16.01 9.76 -1.83
CA HIS A 80 16.45 9.35 -3.17
C HIS A 80 15.45 9.68 -4.28
N ARG A 81 15.69 10.72 -5.10
CA ARG A 81 15.10 11.05 -6.44
C ARG A 81 13.57 11.23 -6.59
N VAL A 82 13.14 12.20 -7.40
CA VAL A 82 11.78 12.77 -7.38
C VAL A 82 11.39 13.33 -8.75
N GLU A 83 10.16 13.12 -9.18
CA GLU A 83 9.54 13.99 -10.19
C GLU A 83 8.64 15.04 -9.56
N ARG A 84 8.67 16.23 -10.14
CA ARG A 84 7.82 17.36 -9.81
C ARG A 84 6.65 17.37 -10.75
N THR A 85 5.46 17.37 -10.21
CA THR A 85 4.29 17.79 -10.96
C THR A 85 3.47 18.75 -10.11
N PRO A 86 2.62 19.57 -10.74
CA PRO A 86 1.60 20.35 -10.04
C PRO A 86 0.78 19.54 -9.03
N ALA A 87 0.66 18.22 -9.20
CA ALA A 87 -0.03 17.37 -8.22
C ALA A 87 0.73 17.24 -6.89
N PHE A 88 2.08 17.28 -6.88
CA PHE A 88 2.85 17.27 -5.64
C PHE A 88 2.67 18.56 -4.82
N VAL A 89 2.59 19.71 -5.49
CA VAL A 89 2.28 20.97 -4.78
C VAL A 89 0.86 20.95 -4.25
N ASN A 90 -0.10 20.45 -5.05
CA ASN A 90 -1.49 20.33 -4.63
C ASN A 90 -1.66 19.34 -3.47
N ILE A 91 -0.90 18.24 -3.40
CA ILE A 91 -1.02 17.27 -2.29
C ILE A 91 -0.53 17.88 -0.97
N LEU A 92 0.47 18.76 -0.96
CA LEU A 92 0.92 19.42 0.28
C LEU A 92 -0.20 20.26 0.91
N GLY A 93 -0.84 21.12 0.11
CA GLY A 93 -1.98 21.92 0.55
C GLY A 93 -3.21 21.07 0.90
N THR A 94 -3.45 19.98 0.15
CA THR A 94 -4.56 19.06 0.41
C THR A 94 -4.36 18.28 1.72
N GLN A 95 -3.15 17.75 1.95
CA GLN A 95 -2.76 17.08 3.19
C GLN A 95 -2.93 18.01 4.39
N TYR A 96 -2.38 19.22 4.29
CA TYR A 96 -2.51 20.20 5.37
C TYR A 96 -3.97 20.49 5.68
N ASN A 97 -4.79 20.79 4.68
CA ASN A 97 -6.20 21.10 4.92
C ASN A 97 -6.99 19.93 5.50
N ALA A 98 -6.67 18.70 5.10
CA ALA A 98 -7.30 17.50 5.64
C ALA A 98 -6.93 17.26 7.11
N TYR A 99 -5.68 17.53 7.50
CA TYR A 99 -5.16 17.08 8.79
C TYR A 99 -4.71 18.16 9.76
N LYS A 100 -4.74 19.44 9.40
CA LYS A 100 -4.19 20.56 10.21
C LYS A 100 -4.63 20.60 11.67
N GLN A 101 -5.81 20.09 12.01
CA GLN A 101 -6.28 20.02 13.39
C GLN A 101 -5.52 19.02 14.28
N TRP A 102 -4.73 18.12 13.69
CA TRP A 102 -3.95 17.09 14.38
C TRP A 102 -2.43 17.28 14.25
N MET A 103 -2.01 18.47 13.81
CA MET A 103 -0.63 18.78 13.48
C MET A 103 -0.19 20.05 14.22
N THR A 104 1.11 20.20 14.40
CA THR A 104 1.69 21.44 14.97
C THR A 104 2.22 22.39 13.90
N LEU A 105 2.16 21.96 12.63
CA LEU A 105 2.63 22.71 11.48
C LEU A 105 1.74 23.93 11.23
N SER A 106 2.36 25.11 11.07
CA SER A 106 1.62 26.33 10.74
C SER A 106 1.30 26.41 9.25
N GLU A 107 0.32 27.25 8.89
CA GLU A 107 0.02 27.54 7.48
C GLU A 107 1.21 28.21 6.79
N GLU A 108 1.96 29.05 7.51
CA GLU A 108 3.19 29.70 7.04
C GLU A 108 4.27 28.65 6.69
N ASP A 109 4.50 27.64 7.53
CA ASP A 109 5.48 26.58 7.25
C ASP A 109 5.09 25.78 5.98
N VAL A 110 3.79 25.58 5.73
CA VAL A 110 3.30 24.87 4.54
C VAL A 110 3.45 25.72 3.30
N ASP A 111 3.11 27.01 3.38
CA ASP A 111 3.24 27.96 2.29
C ASP A 111 4.72 28.16 1.90
N ASP A 112 5.62 28.25 2.88
CA ASP A 112 7.07 28.30 2.67
C ASP A 112 7.57 27.03 1.98
N PHE A 113 7.09 25.85 2.40
CA PHE A 113 7.45 24.59 1.75
C PHE A 113 6.95 24.54 0.30
N ILE A 114 5.69 24.92 0.05
CA ILE A 114 5.12 25.03 -1.29
C ILE A 114 5.91 26.02 -2.15
N HIS A 115 6.28 27.17 -1.58
CA HIS A 115 7.05 28.20 -2.26
C HIS A 115 8.43 27.69 -2.67
N GLU A 116 9.17 27.04 -1.75
CA GLU A 116 10.46 26.45 -2.06
C GLU A 116 10.36 25.37 -3.13
N VAL A 117 9.36 24.47 -3.05
CA VAL A 117 9.13 23.43 -4.08
C VAL A 117 8.93 24.05 -5.46
N ASN A 118 8.17 25.15 -5.55
CA ASN A 118 7.97 25.88 -6.79
C ASN A 118 9.24 26.57 -7.31
N ASN A 119 10.09 27.09 -6.42
CA ASN A 119 11.30 27.83 -6.77
C ASN A 119 12.41 26.97 -7.35
N VAL A 120 12.40 25.66 -7.14
CA VAL A 120 13.49 24.81 -7.61
C VAL A 120 13.49 24.62 -9.15
N GLY A 121 12.53 25.21 -9.86
CA GLY A 121 12.52 25.32 -11.32
C GLY A 121 12.29 24.00 -12.08
N ALA A 122 12.36 24.05 -13.41
CA ALA A 122 12.30 22.84 -14.23
C ALA A 122 13.63 22.08 -14.18
N LEU A 123 13.61 20.84 -13.69
CA LEU A 123 14.78 19.96 -13.72
C LEU A 123 14.65 18.99 -14.88
N ASN A 124 15.78 18.65 -15.48
CA ASN A 124 15.84 17.61 -16.49
C ASN A 124 15.73 16.24 -15.79
N SER A 125 14.60 15.54 -15.97
CA SER A 125 14.33 14.23 -15.37
C SER A 125 15.30 13.13 -15.83
N SER A 126 16.01 13.33 -16.94
CA SER A 126 17.10 12.43 -17.38
C SER A 126 18.42 12.62 -16.63
N ASN A 127 18.52 13.63 -15.74
CA ASN A 127 19.66 13.88 -14.88
C ASN A 127 19.26 13.83 -13.41
N ASP A 128 18.77 12.67 -13.01
CA ASP A 128 19.31 11.92 -11.89
C ASP A 128 20.02 12.69 -10.76
N GLU A 129 21.29 13.07 -10.91
CA GLU A 129 22.05 13.74 -9.84
C GLU A 129 21.53 15.14 -9.53
N LYS A 130 21.23 15.93 -10.58
CA LYS A 130 20.65 17.27 -10.42
C LYS A 130 19.26 17.23 -9.80
N VAL A 131 18.49 16.19 -10.12
CA VAL A 131 17.23 15.89 -9.45
C VAL A 131 17.50 15.70 -7.97
N TYR A 132 18.36 14.73 -7.60
CA TYR A 132 18.71 14.44 -6.21
C TYR A 132 19.14 15.68 -5.40
N ASP A 133 20.13 16.45 -5.87
CA ASP A 133 20.69 17.59 -5.14
C ASP A 133 19.63 18.65 -4.81
N ALA A 134 18.76 18.91 -5.78
CA ALA A 134 17.69 19.88 -5.67
C ALA A 134 16.63 19.47 -4.61
N LEU A 135 16.46 18.18 -4.38
CA LEU A 135 15.47 17.65 -3.44
C LEU A 135 16.07 17.45 -2.07
N LYS A 136 17.34 17.05 -2.04
CA LYS A 136 18.14 16.98 -0.82
C LYS A 136 18.04 18.31 -0.09
N LEU A 137 18.23 19.41 -0.80
CA LEU A 137 18.10 20.74 -0.23
C LEU A 137 16.69 21.00 0.31
N LEU A 138 15.64 20.77 -0.50
CA LEU A 138 14.24 20.95 -0.10
C LEU A 138 13.90 20.18 1.18
N PHE A 139 14.21 18.89 1.23
CA PHE A 139 13.88 18.07 2.39
C PHE A 139 14.77 18.36 3.59
N THR A 140 16.05 18.73 3.39
CA THR A 140 16.88 19.15 4.53
C THR A 140 16.25 20.35 5.22
N ASN A 141 15.72 21.30 4.45
CA ASN A 141 15.03 22.49 4.97
C ASN A 141 13.63 22.17 5.55
N HIS A 142 12.91 21.23 4.94
CA HIS A 142 11.49 20.98 5.23
C HIS A 142 11.16 19.59 5.78
N SER A 143 12.15 18.83 6.27
CA SER A 143 11.96 17.44 6.71
C SER A 143 10.90 17.31 7.81
N SER A 144 10.89 18.22 8.78
CA SER A 144 9.89 18.28 9.85
C SER A 144 8.48 18.48 9.29
N SER A 145 8.32 19.48 8.42
CA SER A 145 7.06 19.80 7.73
C SER A 145 6.58 18.61 6.89
N PHE A 146 7.48 17.96 6.17
CA PHE A 146 7.20 16.76 5.39
C PHE A 146 6.68 15.62 6.27
N PHE A 147 7.39 15.25 7.34
CA PHE A 147 6.98 14.12 8.18
C PHE A 147 5.65 14.39 8.90
N GLN A 148 5.37 15.63 9.30
CA GLN A 148 4.08 15.99 9.85
C GLN A 148 2.99 15.90 8.78
N LEU A 149 3.14 16.54 7.60
CA LEU A 149 2.18 16.52 6.47
C LEU A 149 1.77 15.11 6.03
N PHE A 150 2.71 14.19 6.14
CA PHE A 150 2.54 12.79 5.75
C PHE A 150 2.30 11.87 6.95
N LEU A 151 1.96 12.45 8.12
CA LEU A 151 1.49 11.75 9.33
C LEU A 151 2.43 10.60 9.74
N ARG A 152 3.72 10.87 9.65
CA ARG A 152 4.82 9.97 10.05
C ARG A 152 5.39 10.31 11.42
N ASP A 153 4.88 11.35 12.06
CA ASP A 153 5.21 11.69 13.44
C ASP A 153 4.45 10.73 14.39
N PRO A 154 5.10 10.05 15.35
CA PRO A 154 4.49 9.05 16.25
C PRO A 154 3.28 9.49 17.09
N THR A 155 2.86 10.75 17.04
CA THR A 155 1.84 11.32 17.95
C THR A 155 0.43 11.47 17.38
N SER A 156 0.13 11.06 16.13
CA SER A 156 -1.18 11.36 15.51
C SER A 156 -1.97 10.18 14.93
N LEU A 157 -3.26 10.18 15.33
CA LEU A 157 -4.45 9.54 14.72
C LEU A 157 -4.66 8.02 14.86
N SER A 158 -5.92 7.59 14.63
CA SER A 158 -6.40 6.20 14.63
C SER A 158 -5.85 5.41 13.44
N VAL A 159 -4.54 5.40 13.34
CA VAL A 159 -3.76 4.68 12.34
C VAL A 159 -3.65 3.24 12.80
N ARG A 160 -3.63 2.31 11.84
CA ARG A 160 -3.24 0.94 12.10
C ARG A 160 -1.99 0.91 12.97
N LYS A 161 -2.07 0.19 14.09
CA LYS A 161 -0.97 0.16 15.06
C LYS A 161 0.27 -0.50 14.42
N PRO A 162 1.49 -0.15 14.88
CA PRO A 162 2.68 -0.91 14.50
C PRO A 162 2.45 -2.40 14.75
N ASN A 163 2.84 -3.24 13.78
CA ASN A 163 2.66 -4.68 13.79
C ASN A 163 1.22 -5.22 13.72
N GLN A 164 0.21 -4.37 13.56
CA GLN A 164 -1.16 -4.80 13.28
C GLN A 164 -1.33 -5.07 11.79
N THR A 165 -1.92 -6.21 11.40
CA THR A 165 -2.20 -6.49 9.99
C THR A 165 -3.33 -5.60 9.46
N VAL A 166 -3.39 -5.40 8.14
CA VAL A 166 -4.52 -4.70 7.50
C VAL A 166 -5.84 -5.41 7.77
N VAL A 167 -5.85 -6.75 7.77
CA VAL A 167 -7.05 -7.55 8.06
C VAL A 167 -7.53 -7.30 9.48
N GLN A 168 -6.65 -7.42 10.50
CA GLN A 168 -6.99 -7.09 11.88
C GLN A 168 -7.52 -5.66 12.03
N PHE A 169 -6.90 -4.69 11.35
CA PHE A 169 -7.38 -3.31 11.37
C PHE A 169 -8.81 -3.18 10.83
N CYS A 170 -9.12 -3.84 9.70
CA CYS A 170 -10.44 -3.84 9.10
C CYS A 170 -11.47 -4.66 9.90
N GLU A 171 -11.06 -5.71 10.60
CA GLU A 171 -11.91 -6.49 11.52
C GLU A 171 -12.33 -5.63 12.72
N LEU A 172 -11.43 -4.83 13.30
CA LEU A 172 -11.79 -3.91 14.38
C LEU A 172 -12.82 -2.84 13.99
N GLN A 173 -13.00 -2.59 12.68
CA GLN A 173 -13.98 -1.64 12.14
C GLN A 173 -15.23 -2.33 11.58
N MET A 174 -15.31 -3.66 11.65
CA MET A 174 -16.45 -4.40 11.11
C MET A 174 -17.72 -4.18 11.94
N ALA A 175 -18.86 -4.31 11.28
CA ALA A 175 -20.15 -4.22 11.97
C ALA A 175 -20.32 -5.37 12.96
N ALA A 176 -21.02 -5.12 14.07
CA ALA A 176 -21.28 -6.11 15.13
C ALA A 176 -21.86 -7.44 14.59
N GLU A 177 -22.71 -7.37 13.56
CA GLU A 177 -23.33 -8.54 12.93
C GLU A 177 -22.32 -9.50 12.27
N LEU A 178 -21.14 -9.02 11.87
CA LEU A 178 -20.13 -9.89 11.26
C LEU A 178 -19.22 -10.55 12.31
N TRP A 179 -19.18 -10.03 13.55
CA TRP A 179 -18.32 -10.57 14.59
C TRP A 179 -18.74 -11.99 15.01
N ASP A 180 -20.03 -12.30 14.93
CA ASP A 180 -20.54 -13.65 15.19
C ASP A 180 -20.01 -14.67 14.16
N ASP A 181 -19.70 -14.21 12.95
CA ASP A 181 -19.21 -15.02 11.83
C ASP A 181 -17.70 -14.89 11.59
N ILE A 182 -16.94 -14.21 12.47
CA ILE A 182 -15.52 -13.88 12.24
C ILE A 182 -14.67 -15.11 11.87
N CYS A 183 -14.97 -16.27 12.45
CA CYS A 183 -14.23 -17.50 12.17
C CYS A 183 -14.57 -18.12 10.83
N LEU A 184 -15.80 -17.95 10.35
CA LEU A 184 -16.17 -18.33 9.00
C LEU A 184 -15.50 -17.39 7.99
N ILE A 185 -15.50 -16.09 8.29
CA ILE A 185 -14.85 -15.06 7.46
C ILE A 185 -13.36 -15.35 7.30
N ARG A 186 -12.64 -15.57 8.41
CA ARG A 186 -11.21 -15.92 8.41
C ARG A 186 -10.93 -17.30 7.80
N ALA A 187 -11.92 -18.20 7.76
CA ALA A 187 -11.85 -19.45 7.03
C ALA A 187 -12.26 -19.34 5.54
N TYR A 188 -12.36 -18.11 5.01
CA TYR A 188 -12.74 -17.81 3.62
C TYR A 188 -14.18 -18.23 3.24
N GLN A 189 -15.06 -18.40 4.23
CA GLN A 189 -16.46 -18.76 4.01
C GLN A 189 -17.34 -17.50 4.02
N ILE A 190 -17.51 -16.88 2.85
CA ILE A 190 -18.45 -15.78 2.68
C ILE A 190 -19.77 -16.33 2.15
N SER A 191 -20.71 -16.61 3.06
CA SER A 191 -22.06 -17.06 2.72
C SER A 191 -23.07 -15.90 2.59
N ASN A 192 -22.78 -14.76 3.22
CA ASN A 192 -23.67 -13.60 3.27
C ASN A 192 -23.03 -12.36 2.60
N HIS A 193 -23.58 -11.94 1.47
CA HIS A 193 -23.20 -10.71 0.76
C HIS A 193 -23.97 -9.51 1.32
N THR A 194 -23.82 -9.23 2.62
CA THR A 194 -24.43 -8.04 3.25
C THR A 194 -23.61 -6.78 2.93
N GLU A 195 -24.23 -5.61 3.05
CA GLU A 195 -23.49 -4.34 2.92
C GLU A 195 -22.34 -4.22 3.93
N ALA A 196 -22.47 -4.83 5.12
CA ALA A 196 -21.39 -4.87 6.09
C ALA A 196 -20.19 -5.67 5.55
N MET A 197 -20.45 -6.83 4.93
CA MET A 197 -19.40 -7.64 4.31
C MET A 197 -18.74 -6.91 3.14
N GLU A 198 -19.55 -6.27 2.29
CA GLU A 198 -19.07 -5.43 1.18
C GLU A 198 -18.10 -4.34 1.68
N ARG A 199 -18.46 -3.63 2.76
CA ARG A 199 -17.59 -2.61 3.36
C ARG A 199 -16.33 -3.19 3.98
N HIS A 200 -16.43 -4.33 4.66
CA HIS A 200 -15.28 -4.99 5.28
C HIS A 200 -14.25 -5.45 4.23
N ILE A 201 -14.69 -6.12 3.16
CA ILE A 201 -13.80 -6.54 2.07
C ILE A 201 -13.22 -5.32 1.34
N ALA A 202 -13.99 -4.25 1.12
CA ALA A 202 -13.44 -3.03 0.56
C ALA A 202 -12.41 -2.33 1.45
N CYS A 203 -12.52 -2.44 2.78
CA CYS A 203 -11.46 -1.99 3.69
C CYS A 203 -10.16 -2.75 3.42
N ILE A 204 -10.22 -4.08 3.34
CA ILE A 204 -9.04 -4.91 3.10
C ILE A 204 -8.45 -4.64 1.71
N PHE A 205 -9.29 -4.54 0.68
CA PHE A 205 -8.85 -4.26 -0.69
C PHE A 205 -8.15 -2.91 -0.82
N ARG A 206 -8.63 -1.89 -0.11
CA ARG A 206 -7.94 -0.59 -0.03
C ARG A 206 -6.60 -0.72 0.69
N GLY A 207 -6.58 -1.35 1.86
CA GLY A 207 -5.35 -1.53 2.64
C GLY A 207 -4.29 -2.39 1.94
N PHE A 208 -4.72 -3.32 1.09
CA PHE A 208 -3.85 -4.11 0.21
C PHE A 208 -3.61 -3.46 -1.16
N GLN A 209 -4.14 -2.28 -1.43
CA GLN A 209 -4.03 -1.63 -2.74
C GLN A 209 -4.44 -2.50 -3.93
N TYR A 210 -5.37 -3.42 -3.70
CA TYR A 210 -6.06 -4.15 -4.78
C TYR A 210 -7.06 -3.25 -5.51
N LEU A 211 -7.28 -2.04 -4.99
CA LEU A 211 -7.89 -0.94 -5.68
C LEU A 211 -6.82 0.09 -6.03
N ASP A 212 -6.80 0.54 -7.28
CA ASP A 212 -6.07 1.74 -7.66
C ASP A 212 -6.74 2.98 -7.06
N ALA A 213 -6.17 4.16 -7.25
CA ALA A 213 -6.72 5.39 -6.64
C ALA A 213 -7.83 6.07 -7.46
N ILE A 214 -8.27 5.48 -8.58
CA ILE A 214 -9.62 5.73 -9.09
C ILE A 214 -10.61 4.69 -8.57
N SER A 215 -10.20 3.86 -7.61
CA SER A 215 -10.95 2.79 -6.98
C SER A 215 -11.37 1.67 -7.94
N SER A 216 -10.63 1.46 -9.03
CA SER A 216 -10.77 0.30 -9.92
C SER A 216 -9.87 -0.84 -9.47
N ILE A 217 -10.15 -2.08 -9.91
CA ILE A 217 -9.34 -3.25 -9.53
C ILE A 217 -7.91 -3.13 -10.09
N ASP A 218 -6.90 -3.17 -9.23
CA ASP A 218 -5.49 -3.25 -9.63
C ASP A 218 -5.06 -4.71 -9.79
N VAL A 219 -5.19 -5.21 -11.02
CA VAL A 219 -4.76 -6.57 -11.40
C VAL A 219 -3.28 -6.80 -11.13
N LYS A 220 -2.42 -5.78 -11.26
CA LYS A 220 -0.97 -5.93 -11.11
C LYS A 220 -0.60 -6.16 -9.66
N GLU A 221 -1.25 -5.45 -8.74
CA GLU A 221 -0.98 -5.62 -7.31
C GLU A 221 -1.46 -6.99 -6.79
N ILE A 222 -2.58 -7.50 -7.32
CA ILE A 222 -3.05 -8.85 -7.02
C ILE A 222 -2.10 -9.91 -7.61
N ALA A 223 -1.76 -9.80 -8.89
CA ALA A 223 -0.85 -10.74 -9.55
C ALA A 223 0.54 -10.76 -8.89
N ARG A 224 1.00 -9.61 -8.40
CA ARG A 224 2.25 -9.50 -7.63
C ARG A 224 2.25 -10.40 -6.39
N ASP A 225 1.14 -10.46 -5.66
CA ASP A 225 1.08 -11.30 -4.46
C ASP A 225 1.18 -12.80 -4.80
N TYR A 226 0.70 -13.20 -5.99
CA TYR A 226 0.89 -14.56 -6.52
C TYR A 226 2.35 -14.81 -6.93
N GLU A 227 3.04 -13.82 -7.51
CA GLU A 227 4.48 -13.92 -7.83
C GLU A 227 5.30 -14.15 -6.56
N LEU A 228 5.00 -13.41 -5.50
CA LEU A 228 5.70 -13.49 -4.22
C LEU A 228 5.56 -14.86 -3.54
N THR A 229 4.48 -15.60 -3.82
CA THR A 229 4.28 -16.98 -3.34
C THR A 229 4.73 -18.05 -4.34
N GLY A 230 5.29 -17.65 -5.49
CA GLY A 230 5.73 -18.54 -6.55
C GLY A 230 4.59 -19.28 -7.25
N THR A 231 3.39 -18.70 -7.28
CA THR A 231 2.17 -19.34 -7.79
C THR A 231 1.51 -18.59 -8.94
N LEU A 232 2.13 -17.51 -9.44
CA LEU A 232 1.65 -16.86 -10.66
C LEU A 232 2.05 -17.70 -11.88
N ASP A 233 1.05 -18.06 -12.67
CA ASP A 233 1.17 -18.68 -13.99
C ASP A 233 0.15 -18.05 -14.96
N GLU A 234 0.16 -18.46 -16.22
CA GLU A 234 -0.78 -17.91 -17.21
C GLU A 234 -2.25 -18.18 -16.86
N ALA A 235 -2.56 -19.32 -16.23
CA ALA A 235 -3.94 -19.69 -15.88
C ALA A 235 -4.49 -18.81 -14.75
N SER A 236 -3.73 -18.65 -13.66
CA SER A 236 -4.06 -17.78 -12.55
C SER A 236 -4.11 -16.31 -12.97
N LYS A 237 -3.19 -15.86 -13.83
CA LYS A 237 -3.24 -14.50 -14.39
C LYS A 237 -4.52 -14.23 -15.17
N ASN A 238 -4.90 -15.13 -16.08
CA ASN A 238 -6.15 -15.03 -16.82
C ASN A 238 -7.36 -15.04 -15.88
N SER A 239 -7.33 -15.85 -14.82
CA SER A 239 -8.38 -15.90 -13.80
C SER A 239 -8.52 -14.55 -13.06
N ILE A 240 -7.41 -13.90 -12.70
CA ILE A 240 -7.42 -12.57 -12.05
C ILE A 240 -8.02 -11.53 -13.01
N GLU A 241 -7.59 -11.52 -14.27
CA GLU A 241 -8.10 -10.59 -15.29
C GLU A 241 -9.59 -10.76 -15.55
N GLU A 242 -10.07 -12.01 -15.63
CA GLU A 242 -11.49 -12.32 -15.78
C GLU A 242 -12.31 -11.87 -14.56
N CYS A 243 -11.85 -12.17 -13.34
CA CYS A 243 -12.51 -11.70 -12.13
C CYS A 243 -12.57 -10.17 -12.07
N ALA A 244 -11.49 -9.48 -12.45
CA ALA A 244 -11.45 -8.02 -12.47
C ALA A 244 -12.45 -7.44 -13.47
N ARG A 245 -12.55 -8.03 -14.67
CA ARG A 245 -13.52 -7.64 -15.70
C ARG A 245 -14.96 -7.77 -15.20
N ASN A 246 -15.30 -8.91 -14.60
CA ASN A 246 -16.65 -9.17 -14.09
C ASN A 246 -16.99 -8.28 -12.87
N ALA A 247 -16.03 -8.08 -11.96
CA ALA A 247 -16.21 -7.22 -10.79
C ALA A 247 -16.41 -5.75 -11.19
N SER A 248 -15.77 -5.30 -12.27
CA SER A 248 -15.86 -3.92 -12.78
C SER A 248 -17.26 -3.53 -13.26
N GLU A 249 -18.16 -4.49 -13.48
CA GLU A 249 -19.58 -4.24 -13.75
C GLU A 249 -20.34 -3.64 -12.55
N LYS A 250 -19.74 -3.68 -11.34
CA LYS A 250 -20.30 -3.03 -10.15
C LYS A 250 -19.85 -1.58 -10.08
N ASP A 251 -20.80 -0.65 -10.03
CA ASP A 251 -20.52 0.79 -9.90
C ASP A 251 -19.99 1.16 -8.51
N ASP A 252 -20.53 0.50 -7.49
CA ASP A 252 -20.18 0.74 -6.09
C ASP A 252 -18.89 0.00 -5.68
N ILE A 253 -17.98 0.70 -4.99
CA ILE A 253 -16.65 0.18 -4.63
C ILE A 253 -16.77 -1.02 -3.66
N PRO A 254 -17.51 -0.94 -2.53
CA PRO A 254 -17.82 -2.10 -1.69
C PRO A 254 -18.28 -3.34 -2.46
N LYS A 255 -19.25 -3.18 -3.37
CA LYS A 255 -19.76 -4.29 -4.20
C LYS A 255 -18.71 -4.84 -5.16
N ARG A 256 -17.92 -3.96 -5.80
CA ARG A 256 -16.83 -4.32 -6.69
C ARG A 256 -15.76 -5.13 -5.97
N SER A 257 -15.32 -4.69 -4.80
CA SER A 257 -14.33 -5.39 -3.98
C SER A 257 -14.81 -6.77 -3.56
N LEU A 258 -16.06 -6.88 -3.08
CA LEU A 258 -16.62 -8.18 -2.71
C LEU A 258 -16.79 -9.12 -3.91
N ALA A 259 -17.22 -8.60 -5.07
CA ALA A 259 -17.33 -9.38 -6.29
C ALA A 259 -15.97 -9.92 -6.75
N MET A 260 -14.92 -9.10 -6.70
CA MET A 260 -13.56 -9.53 -7.02
C MET A 260 -13.07 -10.61 -6.05
N TYR A 261 -13.20 -10.38 -4.74
CA TYR A 261 -12.80 -11.33 -3.71
C TYR A 261 -13.52 -12.67 -3.83
N SER A 262 -14.84 -12.64 -4.03
CA SER A 262 -15.65 -13.86 -4.17
C SER A 262 -15.26 -14.64 -5.43
N CYS A 263 -14.98 -13.95 -6.53
CA CYS A 263 -14.54 -14.59 -7.78
C CYS A 263 -13.18 -15.27 -7.62
N LEU A 264 -12.22 -14.64 -6.91
CA LEU A 264 -10.90 -15.24 -6.65
C LEU A 264 -10.96 -16.44 -5.69
N LEU A 265 -11.97 -16.48 -4.82
CA LEU A 265 -12.24 -17.62 -3.93
C LEU A 265 -13.00 -18.75 -4.60
N ASP A 266 -13.62 -18.50 -5.75
CA ASP A 266 -14.35 -19.50 -6.50
C ASP A 266 -13.44 -20.19 -7.53
N GLY A 267 -13.75 -21.45 -7.83
CA GLY A 267 -13.06 -22.22 -8.85
C GLY A 267 -11.68 -22.80 -8.46
N SER A 268 -10.92 -23.19 -9.49
CA SER A 268 -9.73 -24.04 -9.38
C SER A 268 -8.48 -23.34 -8.84
N HIS A 269 -8.47 -22.01 -8.77
CA HIS A 269 -7.31 -21.22 -8.30
C HIS A 269 -7.51 -20.63 -6.90
N SER A 270 -8.59 -21.02 -6.20
CA SER A 270 -8.94 -20.53 -4.88
C SER A 270 -7.86 -20.79 -3.82
N GLU A 271 -7.26 -21.98 -3.80
CA GLU A 271 -6.17 -22.29 -2.86
C GLU A 271 -4.91 -21.46 -3.11
N VAL A 272 -4.63 -21.15 -4.38
CA VAL A 272 -3.54 -20.25 -4.75
C VAL A 272 -3.82 -18.82 -4.29
N PHE A 273 -5.06 -18.35 -4.45
CA PHE A 273 -5.47 -17.04 -3.95
C PHE A 273 -5.32 -16.95 -2.43
N LYS A 274 -5.85 -17.91 -1.68
CA LYS A 274 -5.76 -17.95 -0.20
C LYS A 274 -4.31 -17.89 0.26
N LYS A 275 -3.40 -18.63 -0.40
CA LYS A 275 -1.97 -18.61 -0.10
C LYS A 275 -1.35 -17.21 -0.32
N ALA A 276 -1.63 -16.58 -1.45
CA ALA A 276 -1.13 -15.23 -1.76
C ALA A 276 -1.69 -14.19 -0.78
N PHE A 277 -2.98 -14.29 -0.45
CA PHE A 277 -3.70 -13.40 0.45
C PHE A 277 -3.24 -13.53 1.90
N ASP A 278 -3.06 -14.75 2.40
CA ASP A 278 -2.49 -15.03 3.72
C ASP A 278 -1.07 -14.45 3.85
N PHE A 279 -0.24 -14.62 2.80
CA PHE A 279 1.09 -14.02 2.82
C PHE A 279 1.04 -12.48 2.80
N ARG A 280 0.07 -11.90 2.07
CA ARG A 280 -0.18 -10.46 2.05
C ARG A 280 -0.61 -9.94 3.44
N GLU A 281 -1.48 -10.66 4.14
CA GLU A 281 -1.86 -10.34 5.53
C GLU A 281 -0.63 -10.30 6.44
N VAL A 282 0.19 -11.36 6.42
CA VAL A 282 1.42 -11.46 7.23
C VAL A 282 2.38 -10.30 6.93
N ARG A 283 2.66 -10.01 5.66
CA ARG A 283 3.56 -8.92 5.27
C ARG A 283 3.01 -7.55 5.63
N SER A 284 1.68 -7.38 5.68
CA SER A 284 1.08 -6.13 6.08
C SER A 284 1.38 -5.81 7.55
N GLY A 285 1.33 -6.81 8.45
CA GLY A 285 1.66 -6.63 9.87
C GLY A 285 3.17 -6.66 10.13
N ASN A 286 3.93 -7.50 9.44
CA ASN A 286 5.34 -7.70 9.73
C ASN A 286 6.24 -7.06 8.66
N LEU A 287 6.64 -5.81 8.93
CA LEU A 287 7.50 -5.02 8.04
C LEU A 287 8.87 -5.66 7.80
N THR A 288 9.32 -6.60 8.64
CA THR A 288 10.58 -7.32 8.44
C THR A 288 10.59 -8.09 7.12
N PHE A 289 9.45 -8.66 6.69
CA PHE A 289 9.37 -9.33 5.39
C PHE A 289 9.75 -8.40 4.24
N LEU A 290 9.30 -7.15 4.30
CA LEU A 290 9.60 -6.13 3.31
C LEU A 290 11.03 -5.60 3.48
N VAL A 291 11.41 -5.25 4.71
CA VAL A 291 12.71 -4.66 5.03
C VAL A 291 13.86 -5.61 4.71
N GLN A 292 13.69 -6.90 4.98
CA GLN A 292 14.72 -7.92 4.75
C GLN A 292 14.51 -8.71 3.45
N ASN A 293 13.44 -8.44 2.68
CA ASN A 293 13.04 -9.21 1.49
C ASN A 293 13.05 -10.72 1.78
N LEU A 294 12.38 -11.10 2.87
CA LEU A 294 12.31 -12.51 3.26
C LEU A 294 11.48 -13.27 2.21
N PRO A 295 11.93 -14.46 1.77
CA PRO A 295 11.17 -15.27 0.84
C PRO A 295 9.88 -15.77 1.50
N TYR A 296 8.92 -16.20 0.67
CA TYR A 296 7.75 -16.92 1.15
C TYR A 296 8.16 -18.26 1.78
N ASP A 297 7.68 -18.50 3.00
CA ASP A 297 7.78 -19.77 3.72
C ASP A 297 6.37 -20.20 4.13
N ARG A 298 5.92 -21.37 3.63
CA ARG A 298 4.55 -21.85 3.86
C ARG A 298 4.27 -22.09 5.33
N ASP A 299 5.19 -22.72 6.05
CA ASP A 299 4.97 -23.14 7.43
C ASP A 299 5.00 -21.92 8.35
N GLN A 300 5.90 -20.98 8.09
CA GLN A 300 5.98 -19.72 8.83
C GLN A 300 4.72 -18.86 8.63
N VAL A 301 4.22 -18.76 7.39
CA VAL A 301 2.98 -18.01 7.10
C VAL A 301 1.79 -18.70 7.75
N ARG A 302 1.65 -20.02 7.61
CA ARG A 302 0.58 -20.80 8.25
C ARG A 302 0.57 -20.61 9.77
N GLN A 303 1.72 -20.66 10.42
CA GLN A 303 1.81 -20.46 11.87
C GLN A 303 1.39 -19.05 12.30
N GLN A 304 1.80 -18.02 11.56
CA GLN A 304 1.41 -16.63 11.85
C GLN A 304 -0.09 -16.42 11.65
N ILE A 305 -0.66 -16.95 10.57
CA ILE A 305 -2.10 -16.90 10.31
C ILE A 305 -2.89 -17.62 11.41
N LEU A 306 -2.47 -18.82 11.82
CA LEU A 306 -3.10 -19.53 12.93
C LEU A 306 -3.03 -18.75 14.24
N ALA A 307 -1.93 -18.04 14.50
CA ALA A 307 -1.81 -17.18 15.67
C ALA A 307 -2.81 -16.03 15.62
N LEU A 308 -2.95 -15.36 14.46
CA LEU A 308 -3.93 -14.30 14.23
C LEU A 308 -5.37 -14.82 14.36
N ASP A 309 -5.67 -16.00 13.80
CA ASP A 309 -7.00 -16.61 13.90
C ASP A 309 -7.37 -16.91 15.35
N LYS A 310 -6.43 -17.39 16.16
CA LYS A 310 -6.65 -17.66 17.60
C LYS A 310 -6.96 -16.40 18.43
N GLU A 311 -6.66 -15.21 17.95
CA GLU A 311 -7.03 -13.97 18.65
C GLU A 311 -8.54 -13.73 18.63
N HIS A 312 -9.24 -14.25 17.62
CA HIS A 312 -10.66 -14.01 17.38
C HIS A 312 -11.50 -15.29 17.36
N CYS A 313 -10.86 -16.45 17.17
CA CYS A 313 -11.52 -17.74 17.05
C CYS A 313 -11.10 -18.70 18.15
N ASN A 314 -12.11 -19.23 18.86
CA ASN A 314 -11.89 -20.30 19.83
C ASN A 314 -11.51 -21.60 19.11
N GLU A 315 -10.71 -22.46 19.76
CA GLU A 315 -10.22 -23.74 19.21
C GLU A 315 -11.31 -24.74 18.80
N GLN A 316 -12.59 -24.45 19.10
CA GLN A 316 -13.74 -25.30 18.84
C GLN A 316 -14.40 -25.06 17.47
N GLN A 317 -14.06 -23.97 16.77
CA GLN A 317 -14.58 -23.70 15.42
C GLN A 317 -13.56 -24.16 14.36
N PRO A 318 -13.90 -25.15 13.51
CA PRO A 318 -12.96 -25.67 12.53
C PRO A 318 -12.60 -24.61 11.48
N LEU A 319 -11.32 -24.26 11.35
CA LEU A 319 -10.75 -23.50 10.21
C LEU A 319 -10.64 -24.39 8.94
N ALA A 320 -11.63 -25.26 8.72
CA ALA A 320 -11.59 -26.37 7.77
C ALA A 320 -11.46 -25.95 6.29
N GLY A 321 -11.52 -24.65 5.99
CA GLY A 321 -11.39 -24.10 4.63
C GLY A 321 -10.06 -23.42 4.32
N ARG A 322 -9.16 -23.22 5.30
CA ARG A 322 -7.92 -22.43 5.12
C ARG A 322 -6.67 -23.28 4.87
N PHE A 323 -6.67 -24.52 5.34
CA PHE A 323 -5.53 -25.42 5.23
C PHE A 323 -5.99 -26.79 4.74
N ILE A 324 -5.98 -27.00 3.43
CA ILE A 324 -6.03 -28.35 2.86
C ILE A 324 -4.59 -28.88 2.85
N GLU A 325 -4.37 -30.04 3.48
CA GLU A 325 -3.09 -30.76 3.41
C GLU A 325 -2.90 -31.29 1.99
N ASP A 326 -1.76 -30.97 1.38
CA ASP A 326 -1.20 -31.72 0.25
C ASP A 326 -0.30 -32.82 0.80
#